data_AF-A0A0Z8H0L2-F1
#
_entry.id   AF-A0A0Z8H0L2-F1
#
_cell.length_a   1.000
_cell.length_b   1.000
_cell.length_c   1.000
_cell.angle_alpha   90.00
_cell.angle_beta   90.00
_cell.angle_gamma   90.00
#
_symmetry.space_group_name_H-M   'P 1'
#
loop_
_entity.id
_entity.type
_entity.pdbx_description
1 polymer ?
#
loop_
_entity_poly.entity_id
_entity_poly.type
_entity_poly.pdbx_seq_one_letter_code
_entity_poly.pdbx_strand_id
1 'polypeptide(L)' 'MLRHYITKYKEGDRYYAESWLQLELFGKVWCFSCKKIDVTLRF' A
#
# COMPACT_ATOMS: atom_id res chain seq x y z
N MET A 1 -12.32 7.89 -9.81
CA MET A 1 -10.95 7.67 -10.33
C MET A 1 -10.29 6.59 -9.49
N LEU A 2 -9.68 5.58 -10.12
CA LEU A 2 -8.96 4.51 -9.43
C LEU A 2 -7.48 4.90 -9.33
N ARG A 3 -6.93 4.88 -8.13
CA ARG A 3 -5.51 5.15 -7.87
C ARG A 3 -4.92 3.98 -7.12
N HIS A 4 -3.81 3.47 -7.60
CA HIS A 4 -3.04 2.45 -6.92
C HIS A 4 -1.78 3.09 -6.36
N TYR A 5 -1.61 3.00 -5.05
CA TYR A 5 -0.45 3.51 -4.34
C TYR A 5 0.36 2.35 -3.80
N ILE A 6 1.68 2.50 -3.85
CA ILE A 6 2.63 1.55 -3.29
C ILE A 6 3.66 2.36 -2.51
N THR A 7 3.81 2.06 -1.24
CA THR A 7 4.79 2.68 -0.35
C THR A 7 5.73 1.61 0.16
N LYS A 8 7.03 1.83 -0.03
CA LYS A 8 8.08 0.98 0.53
C LYS A 8 8.72 1.72 1.68
N TYR A 9 8.88 1.05 2.82
CA TYR A 9 9.52 1.63 4.00
C TYR A 9 10.31 0.57 4.75
N LYS A 10 11.29 1.04 5.52
CA LYS A 10 12.09 0.23 6.41
C LYS A 10 11.61 0.47 7.84
N GLU A 11 11.34 -0.61 8.56
CA GLU A 11 10.91 -0.56 9.96
C GLU A 11 11.85 -1.47 10.76
N GLY A 12 12.81 -0.86 11.45
CA GLY A 12 13.92 -1.56 12.10
C GLY A 12 14.82 -2.25 11.06
N ASP A 13 14.98 -3.57 11.18
CA ASP A 13 15.78 -4.38 10.25
C ASP A 13 14.94 -4.98 9.09
N ARG A 14 13.62 -4.75 9.11
CA ARG A 14 12.69 -5.32 8.13
C ARG A 14 12.29 -4.30 7.07
N TYR A 15 12.14 -4.78 5.84
CA TYR A 15 11.63 -4.02 4.71
C TYR A 15 10.18 -4.39 4.46
N TYR A 16 9.33 -3.39 4.34
CA TYR A 16 7.91 -3.56 4.04
C TYR A 16 7.56 -2.86 2.73
N ALA A 17 6.67 -3.48 1.98
CA ALA A 17 5.97 -2.85 0.88
C ALA A 17 4.47 -2.91 1.19
N GLU A 18 3.85 -1.75 1.24
CA GLU A 18 2.42 -1.60 1.47
C GLU A 18 1.76 -1.05 0.23
N SER A 19 0.73 -1.73 -0.25
CA SER A 19 -0.08 -1.28 -1.37
C SER A 19 -1.48 -0.95 -0.91
N TRP A 20 -2.06 0.14 -1.39
CA TRP A 20 -3.46 0.46 -1.18
C TRP A 20 -4.10 0.96 -2.47
N LEU A 21 -5.36 0.55 -2.67
CA LEU A 21 -6.18 0.97 -3.80
C LEU A 21 -7.17 2.03 -3.30
N GLN A 22 -7.07 3.22 -3.87
CA GLN A 22 -8.01 4.30 -3.61
C GLN A 22 -9.00 4.39 -4.77
N LEU A 23 -10.28 4.39 -4.44
CA LEU A 23 -11.36 4.59 -5.39
C LEU A 23 -12.13 5.84 -5.01
N GLU A 24 -12.17 6.78 -5.92
CA GLU A 24 -13.01 7.98 -5.80
C GLU A 24 -14.31 7.73 -6.56
N LEU A 25 -15.43 7.62 -5.82
CA LEU A 25 -16.79 7.49 -6.35
C LEU A 25 -17.70 8.56 -5.73
N PHE A 26 -18.42 9.31 -6.56
CA PHE A 26 -19.39 10.34 -6.14
C PHE A 26 -18.84 11.33 -5.08
N GLY A 27 -17.59 11.77 -5.24
CA GLY A 27 -16.94 12.70 -4.31
C GLY A 27 -16.54 12.09 -2.96
N LYS A 28 -16.73 10.79 -2.76
CA LYS A 28 -16.26 10.04 -1.60
C LYS A 28 -15.00 9.25 -1.94
N VAL A 29 -14.02 9.32 -1.06
CA VAL A 29 -12.75 8.60 -1.17
C VAL A 29 -12.84 7.32 -0.35
N TRP A 30 -12.67 6.18 -1.01
CA TRP A 30 -12.68 4.86 -0.38
C TRP A 30 -11.31 4.21 -0.56
N CYS A 31 -10.65 3.88 0.54
CA CYS A 31 -9.40 3.14 0.53
C CYS A 31 -9.69 1.66 0.83
N PHE A 32 -9.31 0.77 -0.08
CA PHE A 32 -9.48 -0.68 0.08
C PHE A 32 -8.27 -1.44 -0.47
N SER A 33 -8.23 -2.75 -0.19
CA SER A 33 -7.12 -3.62 -0.57
C SER A 33 -5.76 -3.17 0.00
N CYS A 34 -5.75 -2.64 1.22
CA CYS A 34 -4.52 -2.37 1.97
C CYS A 34 -3.82 -3.70 2.27
N LYS A 35 -2.68 -3.92 1.64
CA LYS A 35 -1.87 -5.13 1.81
C LYS A 35 -0.44 -4.75 2.15
N LYS A 36 -0.01 -5.09 3.36
CA LYS A 36 1.39 -5.01 3.79
C LYS A 36 2.04 -6.36 3.52
N ILE A 37 3.16 -6.34 2.80
CA ILE A 37 4.02 -7.51 2.60
C ILE A 37 5.41 -7.23 3.20
N ASP A 38 5.95 -8.23 3.88
CA ASP A 38 7.36 -8.23 4.25
C ASP A 38 8.18 -8.58 3.00
N VAL A 39 9.12 -7.71 2.65
CA VAL A 39 10.08 -7.88 1.55
C VAL A 39 11.51 -8.03 2.07
N THR A 40 11.70 -8.16 3.39
CA THR A 40 13.00 -8.38 4.03
C THR A 40 13.67 -9.63 3.49
N LEU A 41 12.90 -10.71 3.28
CA LEU A 41 13.39 -11.99 2.77
C LEU A 41 13.66 -12.01 1.26
N ARG A 42 13.48 -10.88 0.56
CA ARG A 42 13.56 -10.78 -0.91
C ARG A 42 14.83 -10.06 -1.40
N PHE A 43 15.74 -9.72 -0.48
CA PHE A 43 17.06 -9.11 -0.74
C PHE A 43 18.18 -10.03 -0.29
#